data_AF-R5XYC6-F1
#
_entry.id   AF-R5XYC6-F1
#
_cell.length_a   1.000
_cell.length_b   1.000
_cell.length_c   1.000
_cell.angle_alpha   90.00
_cell.angle_beta   90.00
_cell.angle_gamma   90.00
#
_symmetry.space_group_name_H-M   'P 1'
#
loop_
_entity.id
_entity.type
_entity.pdbx_description
1 polymer ?
#
loop_
_entity_poly.entity_id
_entity_poly.type
_entity_poly.pdbx_seq_one_letter_code
_entity_poly.pdbx_strand_id
1 'polypeptide(L)'
;MIQIGKINFDCDFEYRIIREEDDDLDIYVDVNYRCLDIELGENNFFNSRIQFPFVRSVLLRINKNLDTITVHLMRDIDLFSAFANFELDLSNQILCIKNQYEKVIISKTLLDK
;
A
#
# COMPACT_ATOMS: atom_id res chain seq x y z
N MET A 1 -13.20 3.97 0.43
CA MET A 1 -12.88 3.34 -0.87
C MET A 1 -12.87 4.37 -2.00
N ILE A 2 -11.78 4.40 -2.74
CA ILE A 2 -11.52 5.26 -3.92
C ILE A 2 -11.14 4.33 -5.08
N GLN A 3 -11.60 4.65 -6.27
CA GLN A 3 -11.23 3.93 -7.49
C GLN A 3 -10.26 4.76 -8.33
N ILE A 4 -9.16 4.15 -8.75
CA ILE A 4 -8.07 4.78 -9.49
C ILE A 4 -7.75 3.89 -10.69
N GLY A 5 -8.37 4.20 -11.83
CA GLY A 5 -8.34 3.30 -13.00
C GLY A 5 -8.92 1.94 -12.62
N LYS A 6 -8.12 0.88 -12.76
CA LYS A 6 -8.47 -0.48 -12.32
C LYS A 6 -8.27 -0.76 -10.82
N ILE A 7 -7.56 0.10 -10.10
CA ILE A 7 -7.20 -0.15 -8.71
C ILE A 7 -8.30 0.35 -7.77
N ASN A 8 -8.74 -0.53 -6.86
CA ASN A 8 -9.61 -0.17 -5.75
C ASN A 8 -8.77 0.00 -4.49
N PHE A 9 -8.87 1.17 -3.86
CA PHE A 9 -8.02 1.55 -2.74
C PHE A 9 -8.88 2.00 -1.55
N ASP A 10 -8.65 1.42 -0.38
CA ASP A 10 -9.34 1.78 0.85
C ASP A 10 -8.34 2.08 1.97
N CYS A 11 -8.33 3.32 2.43
CA CYS A 11 -7.28 3.84 3.30
C CYS A 11 -7.87 4.64 4.46
N ASP A 12 -7.37 4.38 5.68
CA ASP A 12 -7.76 5.14 6.89
C ASP A 12 -6.81 6.31 7.19
N PHE A 13 -5.77 6.49 6.37
CA PHE A 13 -4.72 7.49 6.58
C PHE A 13 -4.87 8.64 5.60
N GLU A 14 -4.28 9.78 5.95
CA GLU A 14 -4.13 10.88 5.00
C GLU A 14 -3.21 10.46 3.85
N TYR A 15 -3.68 10.68 2.64
CA TYR A 15 -2.93 10.42 1.43
C TYR A 15 -2.99 11.62 0.49
N ARG A 16 -1.97 11.74 -0.36
CA ARG A 16 -1.86 12.78 -1.38
C ARG A 16 -1.32 12.19 -2.67
N ILE A 17 -1.83 12.65 -3.80
CA ILE A 17 -1.24 12.38 -5.11
C ILE A 17 -0.03 13.31 -5.24
N ILE A 18 1.16 12.74 -5.45
CA ILE A 18 2.42 13.51 -5.57
C ILE A 18 2.95 13.59 -7.00
N ARG A 19 2.46 12.70 -7.89
CA ARG A 19 2.73 12.70 -9.33
C ARG A 19 1.53 12.10 -10.05
N GLU A 20 1.15 12.71 -11.16
CA GLU A 20 0.16 12.17 -12.09
C GLU A 20 0.60 12.54 -13.50
N GLU A 21 0.97 11.53 -14.30
CA GLU A 21 1.48 11.66 -15.67
C GLU A 21 0.80 10.61 -16.54
N ASP A 22 -0.08 11.04 -17.43
CA ASP A 22 -0.88 10.15 -18.30
C ASP A 22 -1.59 9.05 -17.49
N ASP A 23 -1.15 7.80 -17.66
CA ASP A 23 -1.67 6.61 -17.01
C ASP A 23 -0.98 6.30 -15.68
N ASP A 24 0.15 6.93 -15.36
CA ASP A 24 0.92 6.71 -14.14
C ASP A 24 0.53 7.70 -13.03
N LEU A 25 0.46 7.19 -11.80
CA LEU A 25 0.07 7.93 -10.61
C LEU A 25 0.87 7.46 -9.39
N ASP A 26 1.43 8.41 -8.63
CA ASP A 26 2.10 8.14 -7.37
C ASP A 26 1.28 8.71 -6.20
N ILE A 27 0.94 7.85 -5.24
CA ILE A 27 0.21 8.22 -4.01
C ILE A 27 1.14 8.08 -2.82
N TYR A 28 1.27 9.16 -2.05
CA TYR A 28 1.96 9.16 -0.78
C TYR A 28 0.95 9.03 0.36
N VAL A 29 1.09 7.99 1.17
CA VAL A 29 0.27 7.72 2.36
C VAL A 29 1.11 7.94 3.61
N ASP A 30 0.71 8.90 4.45
CA ASP A 30 1.40 9.17 5.71
C ASP A 30 0.95 8.19 6.79
N VAL A 31 1.88 7.38 7.31
CA VAL A 31 1.60 6.42 8.39
C VAL A 31 2.36 6.75 9.69
N ASN A 32 3.01 7.91 9.75
CA ASN A 32 3.60 8.54 10.93
C ASN A 32 4.46 7.63 11.83
N TYR A 33 5.51 7.03 11.27
CA TYR A 33 6.51 6.22 11.98
C TYR A 33 5.91 5.01 12.74
N ARG A 34 4.80 4.45 12.24
CA ARG A 34 4.12 3.30 12.86
C ARG A 34 4.71 1.96 12.41
N CYS A 35 4.45 0.93 13.20
CA CYS A 35 4.69 -0.45 12.78
C CYS A 35 3.69 -0.84 11.69
N LEU A 36 4.19 -1.39 10.59
CA LEU A 36 3.40 -1.80 9.45
C LEU A 36 3.46 -3.32 9.29
N ASP A 37 2.30 -3.95 9.34
CA ASP A 37 2.13 -5.37 9.09
C ASP A 37 1.56 -5.57 7.69
N ILE A 38 2.22 -6.41 6.90
CA ILE A 38 1.65 -6.96 5.67
C ILE A 38 1.03 -8.31 6.03
N GLU A 39 -0.29 -8.39 5.94
CA GLU A 39 -1.01 -9.65 6.12
C GLU A 39 -0.99 -10.43 4.81
N LEU A 40 -0.40 -11.63 4.85
CA LEU A 40 -0.12 -12.44 3.66
C LEU A 40 -1.16 -13.55 3.42
N GLY A 41 -2.25 -13.56 4.18
CA GLY A 41 -3.18 -14.68 4.21
C GLY A 41 -2.48 -15.98 4.64
N GLU A 42 -3.07 -17.12 4.26
CA GLU A 42 -2.45 -18.42 4.51
C GLU A 42 -1.27 -18.63 3.56
N ASN A 43 -0.05 -18.71 4.12
CA ASN A 43 1.18 -18.94 3.37
C ASN A 43 2.06 -19.97 4.12
N ASN A 44 2.66 -20.91 3.40
CA ASN A 44 3.51 -21.95 4.02
C ASN A 44 4.92 -21.45 4.43
N PHE A 45 5.30 -20.25 4.00
CA PHE A 45 6.59 -19.62 4.32
C PHE A 45 6.49 -18.68 5.53
N PHE A 46 5.39 -17.93 5.64
CA PHE A 46 5.14 -17.00 6.74
C PHE A 46 3.89 -17.40 7.51
N ASN A 47 3.96 -17.47 8.84
CA ASN A 47 2.81 -17.89 9.66
C ASN A 47 1.57 -16.99 9.51
N SER A 48 1.75 -15.67 9.38
CA SER A 48 0.61 -14.74 9.29
C SER A 48 0.95 -13.43 8.61
N ARG A 49 2.15 -12.88 8.88
CA ARG A 49 2.53 -11.55 8.43
C ARG A 49 4.03 -11.35 8.29
N ILE A 50 4.38 -10.31 7.56
CA ILE A 50 5.69 -9.65 7.65
C ILE A 50 5.48 -8.30 8.35
N GLN A 51 6.34 -7.95 9.30
CA GLN A 51 6.26 -6.67 10.02
C GLN A 51 7.48 -5.80 9.71
N PHE A 52 7.22 -4.52 9.43
CA PHE A 52 8.22 -3.48 9.24
C PHE A 52 8.07 -2.45 10.37
N PRO A 53 9.05 -2.32 11.27
CA PRO A 53 8.99 -1.33 12.34
C PRO A 53 9.33 0.08 11.80
N PHE A 54 8.77 1.11 12.43
CA PHE A 54 9.08 2.53 12.17
C PHE A 54 8.96 2.96 10.69
N VAL A 55 7.83 2.66 10.05
CA VAL A 55 7.56 3.11 8.68
C VAL A 55 7.04 4.55 8.72
N ARG A 56 7.70 5.49 8.02
CA ARG A 56 7.24 6.88 7.96
C ARG A 56 6.02 7.03 7.06
N SER A 57 6.07 6.41 5.89
CA SER A 57 5.07 6.53 4.84
C SER A 57 5.12 5.37 3.87
N VAL A 58 4.03 5.21 3.13
CA VAL A 58 3.91 4.25 2.03
C VAL A 58 3.72 5.03 0.74
N LEU A 59 4.56 4.76 -0.25
CA LEU A 59 4.41 5.30 -1.60
C LEU A 59 3.87 4.20 -2.51
N LEU A 60 2.72 4.45 -3.12
CA LEU A 60 2.09 3.56 -4.09
C LEU A 60 2.34 4.11 -5.49
N ARG A 61 2.95 3.31 -6.36
CA ARG A 61 3.06 3.59 -7.78
C ARG A 61 2.07 2.75 -8.55
N ILE A 62 1.18 3.44 -9.25
CA ILE A 62 0.01 2.87 -9.91
C ILE A 62 0.07 3.25 -11.37
N ASN A 63 -0.18 2.27 -12.24
CA ASN A 63 -0.59 2.54 -13.61
C ASN A 63 -2.10 2.25 -13.72
N LYS A 64 -2.90 3.23 -14.14
CA LYS A 64 -4.37 3.17 -14.19
C LYS A 64 -4.91 2.02 -15.03
N ASN A 65 -4.11 1.48 -15.96
CA ASN A 65 -4.48 0.40 -16.88
C ASN A 65 -4.04 -0.99 -16.42
N LEU A 66 -3.22 -1.08 -15.37
CA LEU A 66 -2.70 -2.34 -14.83
C LEU A 66 -3.39 -2.68 -13.50
N ASP A 67 -3.44 -3.98 -13.21
CA ASP A 67 -3.91 -4.51 -11.93
C ASP A 67 -2.77 -4.66 -10.91
N THR A 68 -1.51 -4.53 -11.36
CA THR A 68 -0.31 -4.58 -10.51
C THR A 68 0.12 -3.19 -10.09
N ILE A 69 0.51 -3.04 -8.82
CA ILE A 69 1.10 -1.82 -8.28
C ILE A 69 2.48 -2.10 -7.66
N THR A 70 3.31 -1.07 -7.55
CA THR A 70 4.54 -1.12 -6.74
C THR A 70 4.32 -0.38 -5.44
N VAL A 71 4.70 -1.00 -4.32
CA VAL A 71 4.63 -0.41 -2.98
C VAL A 71 6.05 -0.16 -2.49
N HIS A 72 6.31 1.07 -2.05
CA HIS A 72 7.56 1.48 -1.43
C HIS A 72 7.31 1.85 0.03
N LEU A 73 8.01 1.19 0.95
CA LEU A 73 8.02 1.57 2.36
C LEU A 73 9.17 2.54 2.59
N MET A 74 8.86 3.71 3.16
CA MET A 74 9.78 4.83 3.27
C MET A 74 10.19 5.07 4.72
N ARG A 75 11.47 5.38 4.95
CA ARG A 75 11.96 5.83 6.28
C ARG A 75 11.72 7.31 6.52
N ASP A 76 11.70 8.11 5.45
CA ASP A 76 11.53 9.55 5.48
C ASP A 76 10.68 10.02 4.29
N ILE A 77 10.53 11.34 4.12
CA ILE A 77 9.73 11.92 3.03
C ILE A 77 10.47 11.83 1.67
N ASP A 78 11.79 11.68 1.67
CA ASP A 78 12.60 11.58 0.46
C ASP A 78 12.32 10.26 -0.29
N LEU A 79 12.12 10.32 -1.61
CA LEU A 79 11.93 9.17 -2.49
C LEU A 79 13.08 8.14 -2.42
N PHE A 80 14.31 8.57 -2.13
CA PHE A 80 15.44 7.65 -1.95
C PHE A 80 15.47 6.98 -0.58
N SER A 81 14.57 7.34 0.34
CA SER A 81 14.47 6.71 1.67
C SER A 81 13.69 5.39 1.68
N ALA A 82 13.30 4.89 0.50
CA ALA A 82 12.65 3.60 0.36
C ALA A 82 13.60 2.48 0.82
N PHE A 83 13.16 1.67 1.78
CA PHE A 83 13.98 0.61 2.37
C PHE A 83 13.41 -0.80 2.12
N ALA A 84 12.17 -0.89 1.67
CA ALA A 84 11.55 -2.13 1.20
C ALA A 84 10.61 -1.79 0.04
N ASN A 85 10.71 -2.57 -1.04
CA ASN A 85 9.89 -2.41 -2.23
C ASN A 85 9.35 -3.77 -2.64
N PHE A 86 8.08 -3.82 -3.03
CA PHE A 86 7.45 -5.05 -3.51
C PHE A 86 6.29 -4.71 -4.43
N GLU A 87 5.93 -5.68 -5.27
CA GLU A 87 4.80 -5.57 -6.19
C GLU A 87 3.60 -6.36 -5.66
N LEU A 88 2.41 -5.83 -5.93
CA LEU A 88 1.15 -6.45 -5.57
C LEU A 88 0.24 -6.53 -6.79
N ASP A 89 -0.22 -7.74 -7.14
CA ASP A 89 -1.36 -7.93 -8.04
C ASP A 89 -2.68 -7.69 -7.30
N LEU A 90 -3.51 -6.78 -7.78
CA LEU A 90 -4.80 -6.38 -7.21
C LEU A 90 -5.98 -6.76 -8.10
N SER A 91 -5.80 -7.73 -9.00
CA SER A 91 -6.86 -8.27 -9.87
C SER A 91 -8.09 -8.70 -9.06
N ASN A 92 -9.22 -8.03 -9.27
CA ASN A 92 -10.48 -8.24 -8.53
C ASN A 92 -10.35 -8.08 -7.00
N GLN A 93 -9.41 -7.25 -6.55
CA GLN A 93 -9.14 -7.01 -5.13
C GLN A 93 -9.12 -5.53 -4.79
N ILE A 94 -9.33 -5.23 -3.51
CA ILE A 94 -9.18 -3.92 -2.91
C ILE A 94 -7.89 -3.93 -2.10
N LEU A 95 -7.01 -2.96 -2.35
CA LEU A 95 -5.89 -2.69 -1.46
C LEU A 95 -6.39 -1.95 -0.23
N CYS A 96 -6.14 -2.52 0.94
CA CYS A 96 -6.54 -1.97 2.23
C CYS A 96 -5.30 -1.51 3.01
N ILE A 97 -5.24 -0.22 3.37
CA ILE A 97 -4.25 0.34 4.30
C ILE A 97 -5.00 0.89 5.52
N LYS A 98 -5.05 0.10 6.59
CA LYS A 98 -5.97 0.30 7.71
C LYS A 98 -5.24 0.60 9.01
N ASN A 99 -5.85 1.46 9.83
CA ASN A 99 -5.35 1.74 11.16
C ASN A 99 -5.93 0.73 12.16
N GLN A 100 -5.07 -0.03 12.80
CA GLN A 100 -5.47 -0.98 13.85
C GLN A 100 -4.75 -0.62 15.15
N TYR A 101 -5.44 0.19 15.98
CA TYR A 101 -4.89 0.82 17.17
C TYR A 101 -3.69 1.73 16.84
N GLU A 102 -2.46 1.23 17.03
CA GLU A 102 -1.19 1.94 16.81
C GLU A 102 -0.35 1.29 15.68
N LYS A 103 -0.94 0.34 14.95
CA LYS A 103 -0.29 -0.39 13.87
C LYS A 103 -1.02 -0.13 12.55
N VAL A 104 -0.26 -0.16 11.47
CA VAL A 104 -0.78 -0.10 10.10
C VAL A 104 -0.91 -1.54 9.59
N ILE A 105 -2.06 -1.86 9.02
CA ILE A 105 -2.27 -3.11 8.28
C ILE A 105 -2.27 -2.78 6.80
N ILE A 106 -1.43 -3.47 6.02
CA ILE A 106 -1.61 -3.61 4.59
C ILE A 106 -2.17 -5.01 4.32
N SER A 107 -3.33 -5.07 3.67
CA SER A 107 -3.97 -6.32 3.26
C SER A 107 -4.70 -6.16 1.92
N LYS A 108 -5.20 -7.28 1.39
CA LYS A 108 -6.06 -7.31 0.20
C LYS A 108 -7.36 -8.01 0.54
N THR A 109 -8.47 -7.46 0.07
CA THR A 109 -9.79 -8.10 0.19
C THR A 109 -10.41 -8.29 -1.18
N LEU A 110 -11.26 -9.30 -1.36
CA LEU A 110 -11.98 -9.49 -2.62
C LEU A 110 -12.93 -8.32 -2.87
N LEU A 111 -13.08 -7.95 -4.13
CA LEU A 111 -14.21 -7.12 -4.55
C LEU A 111 -15.48 -7.97 -4.39
N ASP A 112 -16.37 -7.62 -3.46
CA ASP A 112 -17.71 -8.20 -3.44
C ASP A 112 -18.41 -7.84 -4.76
N LYS A 113 -19.04 -8.83 -5.40
CA LYS A 113 -19.82 -8.65 -6.64
C LYS A 113 -21.20 -8.06 -6.36
#